data_AF-A0A5M6ZKP1-F1
#
_entry.id   AF-A0A5M6ZKP1-F1
#
_cell.length_a   1.000
_cell.length_b   1.000
_cell.length_c   1.000
_cell.angle_alpha   90.00
_cell.angle_beta   90.00
_cell.angle_gamma   90.00
#
_symmetry.space_group_name_H-M   'P 1'
#
loop_
_entity.id
_entity.type
_entity.pdbx_description
1 polymer ?
#
loop_
_entity_poly.entity_id
_entity_poly.type
_entity_poly.pdbx_seq_one_letter_code
_entity_poly.pdbx_strand_id
1 'polypeptide(L)'
;MNRPCIQMSLQTSLIAACLVAGTAQARSPGVSLTPQAFIEISWENVNASRYEVRAGSSRLMSASRLSYLHLSDVPPENLSVYAIRFEGDGDTEPFREVREPIDFMAETTERYVIDWDPQVYTRPFVGVRAAYAGPAQDRGTRIRAAQQRPFILPQRPAWIYQVVFGQGLAGEEGRYTAPFDAGPDGFNGLGPYTDLTPPDAGEARP
;
A
#
# COMPACT_ATOMS: atom_id res chain seq x y z
N MET A 1 -45.74 -14.08 -32.68
CA MET A 1 -45.36 -12.71 -32.27
C MET A 1 -43.97 -12.78 -31.67
N ASN A 2 -42.98 -12.31 -32.42
CA ASN A 2 -41.57 -12.29 -32.04
C ASN A 2 -41.33 -11.13 -31.07
N ARG A 3 -40.74 -11.41 -29.91
CA ARG A 3 -39.98 -10.44 -29.14
C ARG A 3 -38.59 -11.05 -28.89
N PRO A 4 -37.52 -10.48 -29.46
CA PRO A 4 -36.17 -10.92 -29.15
C PRO A 4 -35.83 -10.49 -27.71
N CYS A 5 -35.48 -11.47 -26.89
CA CYS A 5 -34.80 -11.23 -25.62
C CYS A 5 -33.40 -10.72 -25.97
N ILE A 6 -33.14 -9.46 -25.68
CA ILE A 6 -31.79 -8.88 -25.80
C ILE A 6 -30.96 -9.55 -24.71
N GLN A 7 -30.27 -10.61 -25.11
CA GLN A 7 -29.18 -11.21 -24.36
C GLN A 7 -28.07 -10.15 -24.33
N MET A 8 -28.02 -9.32 -23.29
CA MET A 8 -26.82 -8.54 -22.99
C MET A 8 -25.76 -9.55 -22.57
N SER A 9 -24.97 -9.99 -23.55
CA SER A 9 -23.65 -10.53 -23.33
C SER A 9 -22.82 -9.43 -22.68
N LEU A 10 -22.88 -9.32 -21.35
CA LEU A 10 -21.80 -8.66 -20.62
C LEU A 10 -20.57 -9.50 -20.89
N GLN A 11 -19.74 -8.98 -21.79
CA GLN A 11 -18.38 -9.42 -21.97
C GLN A 11 -17.75 -9.45 -20.59
N THR A 12 -17.55 -10.65 -20.07
CA THR A 12 -16.57 -10.97 -19.05
C THR A 12 -15.22 -10.61 -19.64
N SER A 13 -14.89 -9.32 -19.60
CA SER A 13 -13.51 -8.87 -19.65
C SER A 13 -12.90 -9.41 -18.38
N LEU A 14 -12.43 -10.66 -18.46
CA LEU A 14 -11.37 -11.18 -17.64
C LEU A 14 -10.36 -10.03 -17.55
N ILE A 15 -10.27 -9.37 -16.40
CA ILE A 15 -9.17 -8.47 -16.10
C ILE A 15 -7.97 -9.39 -15.82
N ALA A 16 -7.57 -10.16 -16.83
CA ALA A 16 -6.17 -10.37 -17.15
C ALA A 16 -5.68 -9.05 -17.75
N ALA A 17 -5.72 -7.98 -16.96
CA ALA A 17 -4.83 -6.87 -17.20
C ALA A 17 -3.45 -7.43 -16.83
N CYS A 18 -2.80 -8.03 -17.82
CA CYS A 18 -1.36 -7.95 -17.96
C CYS A 18 -1.00 -6.46 -18.00
N LEU A 19 -1.10 -5.78 -16.85
CA LEU A 19 -0.38 -4.55 -16.60
C LEU A 19 1.07 -5.01 -16.57
N VAL A 20 1.70 -4.94 -17.74
CA VAL A 20 3.15 -4.88 -17.84
C VAL A 20 3.53 -3.63 -17.08
N ALA A 21 3.74 -3.79 -15.77
CA ALA A 21 4.30 -2.76 -14.92
C ALA A 21 5.64 -2.41 -15.56
N GLY A 22 5.74 -1.20 -16.11
CA GLY A 22 7.02 -0.67 -16.52
C GLY A 22 7.90 -0.68 -15.29
N THR A 23 8.86 -1.60 -15.22
CA THR A 23 9.89 -1.55 -14.20
C THR A 23 10.67 -0.28 -14.49
N ALA A 24 10.52 0.73 -13.63
CA ALA A 24 11.48 1.82 -13.57
C ALA A 24 12.75 1.20 -13.01
N GLN A 25 13.53 0.60 -13.91
CA GLN A 25 14.78 -0.04 -13.57
C GLN A 25 15.78 1.10 -13.42
N ALA A 26 15.83 1.66 -12.21
CA ALA A 26 16.96 2.46 -11.81
C ALA A 26 18.23 1.64 -12.11
N ARG A 27 19.27 2.31 -12.59
CA ARG A 27 20.55 1.70 -13.03
C ARG A 27 21.38 1.12 -11.87
N SER A 28 20.74 0.62 -10.82
CA SER A 28 21.38 0.07 -9.63
C SER A 28 21.28 -1.46 -9.64
N PRO A 29 22.40 -2.18 -9.52
CA PRO A 29 22.41 -3.64 -9.58
C PRO A 29 21.50 -4.25 -8.52
N GLY A 30 20.51 -5.03 -8.94
CA GLY A 30 19.68 -5.79 -8.01
C GLY A 30 18.70 -4.97 -7.18
N VAL A 31 18.35 -3.73 -7.57
CA VAL A 31 17.22 -2.99 -6.97
C VAL A 31 16.15 -2.76 -8.03
N SER A 32 14.88 -2.90 -7.67
CA SER A 32 13.76 -2.60 -8.55
C SER A 32 12.72 -1.73 -7.85
N LEU A 33 12.14 -0.80 -8.61
CA LEU A 33 10.91 -0.10 -8.24
C LEU A 33 9.82 -0.48 -9.24
N THR A 34 8.76 -1.12 -8.74
CA THR A 34 7.67 -1.62 -9.57
C THR A 34 6.33 -1.03 -9.09
N PRO A 35 5.59 -0.32 -9.95
CA PRO A 35 4.18 -0.04 -9.70
C PRO A 35 3.40 -1.36 -9.68
N GLN A 36 2.62 -1.60 -8.64
CA GLN A 36 1.70 -2.73 -8.56
C GLN A 36 0.29 -2.24 -8.32
N ALA A 37 -0.64 -2.69 -9.16
CA ALA A 37 -2.06 -2.55 -8.88
C ALA A 37 -2.44 -3.39 -7.66
N PHE A 38 -3.35 -2.87 -6.85
CA PHE A 38 -3.97 -3.58 -5.74
C PHE A 38 -5.40 -3.07 -5.54
N ILE A 39 -6.22 -3.84 -4.83
CA ILE A 39 -7.57 -3.43 -4.48
C ILE A 39 -7.53 -2.88 -3.06
N GLU A 40 -7.79 -1.58 -2.91
CA GLU A 40 -8.03 -0.98 -1.61
C GLU A 40 -9.51 -1.14 -1.28
N ILE A 41 -9.80 -1.68 -0.10
CA ILE A 41 -11.15 -1.77 0.44
C ILE A 41 -11.22 -0.84 1.64
N SER A 42 -12.22 0.03 1.64
CA SER A 42 -12.45 1.00 2.72
C SER A 42 -13.92 1.02 3.11
N TRP A 43 -14.19 1.42 4.35
CA TRP A 43 -15.54 1.52 4.88
C TRP A 43 -15.62 2.69 5.85
N GLU A 44 -16.84 3.16 6.10
CA GLU A 44 -17.07 4.18 7.11
C GLU A 44 -16.78 3.64 8.51
N ASN A 45 -16.21 4.49 9.36
CA ASN A 45 -15.98 4.10 10.75
C ASN A 45 -17.31 3.93 11.48
N VAL A 46 -17.59 2.70 11.91
CA VAL A 46 -18.71 2.39 12.78
C VAL A 46 -18.18 2.00 14.15
N ASN A 47 -19.02 2.07 15.19
CA ASN A 47 -18.62 1.63 16.51
C ASN A 47 -18.33 0.11 16.51
N ALA A 48 -17.10 -0.32 16.30
CA ALA A 48 -16.73 -1.74 16.23
C ALA A 48 -15.46 -2.01 17.01
N SER A 49 -15.36 -3.20 17.60
CA SER A 49 -14.12 -3.64 18.27
C SER A 49 -13.06 -4.09 17.26
N ARG A 50 -13.49 -4.70 16.15
CA ARG A 50 -12.64 -5.05 15.01
C ARG A 50 -13.46 -5.16 13.72
N TYR A 51 -12.77 -5.18 12.60
CA TYR A 51 -13.32 -5.43 11.28
C TYR A 51 -12.77 -6.75 10.73
N GLU A 52 -13.62 -7.51 10.04
CA GLU A 52 -13.23 -8.73 9.33
C GLU A 52 -13.58 -8.63 7.85
N VAL A 53 -12.59 -8.88 6.98
CA VAL A 53 -12.81 -9.01 5.54
C VAL A 53 -12.84 -10.50 5.19
N ARG A 54 -13.88 -10.94 4.48
CA ARG A 54 -14.08 -12.35 4.13
C ARG A 54 -14.39 -12.53 2.66
N ALA A 55 -14.06 -13.70 2.15
CA ALA A 55 -14.50 -14.23 0.85
C ALA A 55 -15.30 -15.50 1.11
N GLY A 56 -16.63 -15.40 1.08
CA GLY A 56 -17.51 -16.47 1.56
C GLY A 56 -17.20 -16.86 3.02
N SER A 57 -16.86 -18.13 3.25
CA SER A 57 -16.47 -18.62 4.58
C SER A 57 -15.02 -18.33 4.97
N SER A 58 -14.17 -17.90 4.04
CA SER A 58 -12.74 -17.69 4.30
C SER A 58 -12.51 -16.31 4.88
N ARG A 59 -11.82 -16.21 6.02
CA ARG A 59 -11.38 -14.92 6.58
C ARG A 59 -10.06 -14.52 5.94
N LEU A 60 -10.05 -13.37 5.28
CA LEU A 60 -8.87 -12.81 4.61
C LEU A 60 -8.11 -11.85 5.53
N MET A 61 -8.84 -11.13 6.38
CA MET A 61 -8.24 -10.19 7.33
C MET A 61 -9.10 -10.01 8.58
N SER A 62 -8.43 -9.66 9.68
CA SER A 62 -9.01 -9.13 10.90
C SER A 62 -8.13 -7.98 11.41
N ALA A 63 -8.65 -6.76 11.49
CA ALA A 63 -7.91 -5.60 12.00
C ALA A 63 -8.83 -4.52 12.57
N SER A 64 -8.25 -3.55 13.28
CA SER A 64 -8.94 -2.39 13.85
C SER A 64 -8.89 -1.13 12.96
N ARG A 65 -8.37 -1.25 11.73
CA ARG A 65 -8.20 -0.11 10.80
C ARG A 65 -9.38 -0.03 9.82
N LEU A 66 -9.62 1.18 9.31
CA LEU A 66 -10.73 1.50 8.39
C LEU A 66 -10.49 1.11 6.93
N SER A 67 -9.26 0.73 6.59
CA SER A 67 -8.92 0.24 5.26
C SER A 67 -8.14 -1.05 5.31
N TYR A 68 -8.37 -1.87 4.29
CA TYR A 68 -7.70 -3.13 4.04
C TYR A 68 -7.15 -3.17 2.62
N LEU A 69 -5.93 -3.68 2.49
CA LEU A 69 -5.32 -3.95 1.21
C LEU A 69 -5.58 -5.41 0.83
N HIS A 70 -6.31 -5.61 -0.26
CA HIS A 70 -6.63 -6.90 -0.82
C HIS A 70 -5.71 -7.24 -1.99
N LEU A 71 -5.00 -8.36 -1.90
CA LEU A 71 -4.04 -8.84 -2.92
C LEU A 71 -4.44 -10.19 -3.51
N SER A 72 -5.56 -10.77 -3.11
CA SER A 72 -5.95 -12.08 -3.63
C SER A 72 -6.74 -11.94 -4.93
N ASP A 73 -6.83 -13.03 -5.69
CA ASP A 73 -7.60 -13.10 -6.94
C ASP A 73 -9.13 -13.08 -6.72
N VAL A 74 -9.60 -12.67 -5.54
CA VAL A 74 -11.02 -12.64 -5.21
C VAL A 74 -11.62 -11.31 -5.71
N PRO A 75 -12.61 -11.34 -6.61
CA PRO A 75 -13.29 -10.14 -7.06
C PRO A 75 -14.00 -9.40 -5.90
N PRO A 76 -14.03 -8.05 -5.90
CA PRO A 76 -14.67 -7.27 -4.83
C PRO A 76 -16.12 -7.66 -4.53
N GLU A 77 -16.89 -8.05 -5.54
CA GLU A 77 -18.28 -8.49 -5.41
C GLU A 77 -18.45 -9.77 -4.59
N ASN A 78 -17.37 -10.55 -4.42
CA ASN A 78 -17.34 -11.76 -3.60
C ASN A 78 -16.78 -11.50 -2.19
N LEU A 79 -16.50 -10.24 -1.87
CA LEU A 79 -16.00 -9.82 -0.57
C LEU A 79 -17.14 -9.33 0.32
N SER A 80 -16.97 -9.53 1.62
CA SER A 80 -17.86 -8.99 2.64
C SER A 80 -17.02 -8.43 3.77
N VAL A 81 -17.40 -7.27 4.26
CA VAL A 81 -16.79 -6.64 5.43
C VAL A 81 -17.77 -6.71 6.58
N TYR A 82 -17.30 -7.18 7.74
CA TYR A 82 -18.09 -7.27 8.95
C TYR A 82 -17.50 -6.37 10.04
N ALA A 83 -18.35 -5.54 10.65
CA ALA A 83 -18.08 -4.93 11.93
C ALA A 83 -18.35 -5.98 13.02
N ILE A 84 -17.35 -6.23 13.86
CA ILE A 84 -17.45 -7.17 14.96
C ILE A 84 -17.55 -6.39 16.27
N ARG A 85 -18.58 -6.69 17.04
CA ARG A 85 -18.82 -6.15 18.38
C ARG A 85 -18.90 -7.29 19.38
N PHE A 86 -18.55 -6.98 20.63
CA PHE A 86 -18.84 -7.85 21.76
C PHE A 86 -19.98 -7.23 22.55
N GLU A 87 -21.09 -7.95 22.65
CA GLU A 87 -22.26 -7.57 23.44
C GLU A 87 -22.37 -8.47 24.67
N GLY A 88 -23.12 -8.03 25.67
CA GLY A 88 -23.30 -8.71 26.95
C GLY A 88 -22.53 -8.01 28.08
N ASP A 89 -23.07 -8.09 29.28
CA ASP A 89 -22.47 -7.57 30.51
C ASP A 89 -21.77 -8.69 31.32
N GLY A 90 -21.99 -9.96 30.95
CA GLY A 90 -21.45 -11.14 31.63
C GLY A 90 -22.24 -11.57 32.87
N ASP A 91 -23.15 -10.72 33.35
CA ASP A 91 -23.93 -10.93 34.57
C ASP A 91 -25.39 -11.30 34.24
N THR A 92 -26.01 -10.54 33.34
CA THR A 92 -27.40 -10.69 32.92
C THR A 92 -27.48 -11.28 31.51
N GLU A 93 -26.58 -10.85 30.63
CA GLU A 93 -26.46 -11.36 29.26
C GLU A 93 -25.04 -11.89 29.02
N PRO A 94 -24.91 -13.15 28.54
CA PRO A 94 -23.60 -13.73 28.28
C PRO A 94 -22.89 -12.96 27.16
N PHE A 95 -21.57 -12.80 27.32
CA PHE A 95 -20.75 -12.20 26.27
C PHE A 95 -20.89 -12.97 24.95
N ARG A 96 -21.29 -12.26 23.90
CA ARG A 96 -21.40 -12.80 22.55
C ARG A 96 -20.77 -11.89 21.52
N GLU A 97 -20.20 -12.51 20.50
CA GLU A 97 -19.69 -11.81 19.34
C GLU A 97 -20.83 -11.57 18.34
N VAL A 98 -21.10 -10.31 18.03
CA VAL A 98 -22.06 -9.90 17.01
C VAL A 98 -21.30 -9.48 15.77
N ARG A 99 -21.72 -10.03 14.62
CA ARG A 99 -21.14 -9.74 13.31
C ARG A 99 -22.18 -9.03 12.47
N GLU A 100 -21.93 -7.77 12.18
CA GLU A 100 -22.80 -6.92 11.39
C GLU A 100 -22.15 -6.68 10.02
N PRO A 101 -22.77 -7.05 8.88
CA PRO A 101 -22.25 -6.70 7.58
C PRO A 101 -22.30 -5.18 7.39
N ILE A 102 -21.26 -4.61 6.82
CA ILE A 102 -21.19 -3.17 6.51
C ILE A 102 -20.88 -2.95 5.04
N ASP A 103 -21.43 -1.86 4.50
CA ASP A 103 -21.09 -1.40 3.17
C ASP A 103 -19.62 -0.98 3.10
N PHE A 104 -19.01 -1.21 1.95
CA PHE A 104 -17.63 -0.86 1.69
C PHE A 104 -17.46 -0.35 0.27
N MET A 105 -16.39 0.41 0.06
CA MET A 105 -15.92 0.83 -1.25
C MET A 105 -14.70 -0.02 -1.63
N ALA A 106 -14.61 -0.37 -2.91
CA ALA A 106 -13.44 -1.01 -3.49
C ALA A 106 -12.89 -0.11 -4.60
N GLU A 107 -11.63 0.28 -4.48
CA GLU A 107 -10.92 1.10 -5.47
C GLU A 107 -9.70 0.32 -5.97
N THR A 108 -9.57 0.17 -7.29
CA THR A 108 -8.31 -0.28 -7.87
C THR A 108 -7.32 0.87 -7.76
N THR A 109 -6.28 0.67 -6.96
CA THR A 109 -5.24 1.66 -6.69
C THR A 109 -3.89 1.08 -7.07
N GLU A 110 -2.88 1.92 -7.16
CA GLU A 110 -1.50 1.50 -7.39
C GLU A 110 -0.65 1.77 -6.16
N ARG A 111 0.43 1.01 -5.98
CA ARG A 111 1.47 1.26 -4.98
C ARG A 111 2.83 0.99 -5.59
N TYR A 112 3.85 1.59 -5.01
CA TYR A 112 5.23 1.29 -5.34
C TYR A 112 5.76 0.17 -4.44
N VAL A 113 6.30 -0.86 -5.07
CA VAL A 113 7.01 -1.97 -4.42
C VAL A 113 8.48 -1.88 -4.75
N ILE A 114 9.29 -1.74 -3.70
CA ILE A 114 10.75 -1.70 -3.79
C ILE A 114 11.29 -3.05 -3.37
N ASP A 115 11.97 -3.72 -4.28
CA ASP A 115 12.63 -5.00 -4.03
C ASP A 115 14.15 -4.86 -4.24
N TRP A 116 14.93 -5.72 -3.57
CA TRP A 116 16.38 -5.70 -3.67
C TRP A 116 17.07 -7.05 -3.44
N ASP A 117 18.22 -7.24 -4.08
CA ASP A 117 19.09 -8.39 -3.88
C ASP A 117 19.75 -8.32 -2.49
N PRO A 118 19.52 -9.31 -1.60
CA PRO A 118 20.03 -9.24 -0.23
C PRO A 118 21.52 -9.58 -0.17
N GLN A 119 22.08 -10.18 -1.24
CA GLN A 119 23.52 -10.41 -1.38
C GLN A 119 24.25 -9.11 -1.71
N VAL A 120 23.56 -8.15 -2.34
CA VAL A 120 24.11 -6.81 -2.62
C VAL A 120 23.82 -5.84 -1.47
N TYR A 121 22.60 -5.84 -0.94
CA TYR A 121 22.16 -4.89 0.10
C TYR A 121 21.59 -5.59 1.34
N THR A 122 22.40 -5.64 2.40
CA THR A 122 22.02 -6.30 3.66
C THR A 122 21.18 -5.42 4.59
N ARG A 123 21.36 -4.09 4.53
CA ARG A 123 20.66 -3.11 5.39
C ARG A 123 20.36 -1.82 4.62
N PRO A 124 19.29 -1.80 3.81
CA PRO A 124 18.96 -0.62 3.02
C PRO A 124 18.14 0.42 3.79
N PHE A 125 18.30 1.66 3.36
CA PHE A 125 17.47 2.79 3.74
C PHE A 125 16.69 3.26 2.52
N VAL A 126 15.41 3.56 2.73
CA VAL A 126 14.51 4.07 1.70
C VAL A 126 14.03 5.46 2.13
N GLY A 127 14.31 6.46 1.31
CA GLY A 127 13.79 7.81 1.48
C GLY A 127 12.63 8.02 0.53
N VAL A 128 11.55 8.66 1.00
CA VAL A 128 10.39 8.99 0.16
C VAL A 128 10.02 10.46 0.36
N ARG A 129 9.85 11.18 -0.75
CA ARG A 129 9.17 12.48 -0.76
C ARG A 129 7.81 12.37 -1.40
N ALA A 130 6.81 12.84 -0.67
CA ALA A 130 5.42 12.77 -1.09
C ALA A 130 4.71 14.09 -0.84
N ALA A 131 3.90 14.52 -1.81
CA ALA A 131 3.02 15.66 -1.72
C ALA A 131 1.88 15.33 -0.74
N TYR A 132 2.11 15.55 0.56
CA TYR A 132 1.05 15.47 1.56
C TYR A 132 0.48 16.86 1.82
N ALA A 133 -0.85 16.99 1.75
CA ALA A 133 -1.57 18.16 2.22
C ALA A 133 -1.65 18.14 3.76
N GLY A 134 -0.52 18.34 4.45
CA GLY A 134 -0.43 18.42 5.92
C GLY A 134 0.02 19.79 6.43
N PRO A 135 0.17 19.97 7.75
CA PRO A 135 0.85 21.15 8.32
C PRO A 135 2.24 21.31 7.70
N ALA A 136 2.69 22.55 7.45
CA ALA A 136 3.89 22.85 6.66
C ALA A 136 5.16 22.10 7.10
N GLN A 137 5.27 21.77 8.40
CA GLN A 137 6.39 21.05 9.00
C GLN A 137 6.41 19.53 8.73
N ASP A 138 5.29 18.94 8.31
CA ASP A 138 5.15 17.50 8.01
C ASP A 138 5.02 17.21 6.51
N ARG A 139 5.06 18.26 5.68
CA ARG A 139 4.94 18.12 4.23
C ARG A 139 6.22 17.52 3.65
N GLY A 140 6.05 16.60 2.71
CA GLY A 140 7.06 16.37 1.70
C GLY A 140 8.08 15.29 1.97
N THR A 141 8.32 14.81 3.21
CA THR A 141 9.52 14.00 3.44
C THR A 141 9.38 12.95 4.55
N ARG A 142 9.66 11.67 4.24
CA ARG A 142 9.73 10.58 5.23
C ARG A 142 10.91 9.65 4.91
N ILE A 143 11.86 9.53 5.85
CA ILE A 143 12.91 8.51 5.79
C ILE A 143 12.38 7.24 6.47
N ARG A 144 12.57 6.08 5.83
CA ARG A 144 12.19 4.77 6.34
C ARG A 144 13.40 3.85 6.34
N ALA A 145 13.62 3.16 7.45
CA ALA A 145 14.55 2.03 7.49
C ALA A 145 13.80 0.78 7.01
N ALA A 146 14.17 0.27 5.84
CA ALA A 146 13.56 -0.95 5.32
C ALA A 146 14.32 -2.17 5.86
N GLN A 147 13.70 -2.90 6.79
CA GLN A 147 14.25 -4.15 7.33
C GLN A 147 13.55 -5.39 6.77
N GLN A 148 12.43 -5.19 6.06
CA GLN A 148 11.64 -6.26 5.47
C GLN A 148 11.51 -6.03 3.98
N ARG A 149 11.73 -7.10 3.23
CA ARG A 149 11.66 -7.14 1.78
C ARG A 149 10.44 -7.95 1.32
N PRO A 150 9.69 -7.49 0.31
CA PRO A 150 9.83 -6.19 -0.35
C PRO A 150 9.34 -5.05 0.55
N PHE A 151 9.84 -3.84 0.31
CA PHE A 151 9.35 -2.65 0.99
C PHE A 151 8.23 -2.00 0.17
N ILE A 152 7.06 -1.85 0.78
CA ILE A 152 5.86 -1.35 0.12
C ILE A 152 5.61 0.08 0.59
N LEU A 153 5.52 1.01 -0.36
CA LEU A 153 5.22 2.40 -0.04
C LEU A 153 3.76 2.53 0.42
N PRO A 154 3.50 3.11 1.61
CA PRO A 154 2.16 3.21 2.18
C PRO A 154 1.33 4.37 1.60
N GLN A 155 1.79 5.02 0.53
CA GLN A 155 1.11 6.17 -0.11
C GLN A 155 0.87 5.89 -1.60
N ARG A 156 -0.13 6.57 -2.17
CA ARG A 156 -0.45 6.49 -3.60
C ARG A 156 0.76 6.95 -4.44
N PRO A 157 1.15 6.21 -5.49
CA PRO A 157 2.23 6.54 -6.43
C PRO A 157 2.16 7.96 -6.96
N ALA A 158 0.97 8.42 -7.34
CA ALA A 158 0.75 9.78 -7.87
C ALA A 158 1.09 10.90 -6.88
N TRP A 159 1.20 10.60 -5.58
CA TRP A 159 1.59 11.58 -4.57
C TRP A 159 3.08 11.55 -4.28
N ILE A 160 3.80 10.53 -4.76
CA ILE A 160 5.23 10.35 -4.52
C ILE A 160 5.99 10.94 -5.69
N TYR A 161 6.72 12.02 -5.44
CA TYR A 161 7.50 12.70 -6.47
C TYR A 161 9.01 12.47 -6.35
N GLN A 162 9.48 11.82 -5.27
CA GLN A 162 10.87 11.36 -5.18
C GLN A 162 11.01 10.09 -4.34
N VAL A 163 11.80 9.13 -4.80
CA VAL A 163 12.15 7.91 -4.06
C VAL A 163 13.64 7.68 -4.16
N VAL A 164 14.32 7.48 -3.03
CA VAL A 164 15.75 7.17 -2.99
C VAL A 164 16.01 5.89 -2.21
N PHE A 165 17.03 5.15 -2.65
CA PHE A 165 17.47 3.92 -2.01
C PHE A 165 18.98 3.97 -1.80
N GLY A 166 19.44 3.56 -0.64
CA GLY A 166 20.87 3.49 -0.38
C GLY A 166 21.24 2.52 0.72
N GLN A 167 22.50 2.09 0.70
CA GLN A 167 23.05 1.24 1.74
C GLN A 167 23.38 2.06 2.98
N GLY A 168 23.08 1.53 4.16
CA GLY A 168 23.42 2.19 5.41
C GLY A 168 24.91 2.47 5.54
N LEU A 169 25.26 3.68 6.00
CA LEU A 169 26.63 4.04 6.34
C LEU A 169 26.92 3.58 7.77
N ALA A 170 28.02 2.86 7.98
CA ALA A 170 28.44 2.46 9.32
C ALA A 170 29.10 3.64 10.03
N GLY A 171 28.51 4.09 11.13
CA GLY A 171 29.14 5.08 12.03
C GLY A 171 30.17 4.43 12.95
N GLU A 172 30.99 5.28 13.59
CA GLU A 172 32.07 4.86 14.50
C GLU A 172 31.57 4.00 15.69
N GLU A 173 30.33 4.22 16.13
CA GLU A 173 29.68 3.46 17.20
C GLU A 173 29.00 2.15 16.73
N GLY A 174 29.21 1.74 15.48
CA GLY A 174 28.56 0.57 14.88
C GLY A 174 27.06 0.76 14.56
N ARG A 175 26.52 1.96 14.76
CA ARG A 175 25.16 2.34 14.34
C ARG A 175 25.16 2.67 12.85
N TYR A 176 24.19 2.13 12.12
CA TYR A 176 24.01 2.45 10.71
C TYR A 176 23.12 3.67 10.55
N THR A 177 23.52 4.61 9.69
CA THR A 177 22.73 5.79 9.31
C THR A 177 22.35 5.72 7.84
N ALA A 178 21.29 6.46 7.47
CA ALA A 178 20.93 6.59 6.06
C ALA A 178 22.06 7.32 5.30
N PRO A 179 22.32 6.97 4.02
CA PRO A 179 23.31 7.67 3.19
C PRO A 179 22.82 9.02 2.66
N PHE A 180 21.70 9.52 3.17
CA PHE A 180 21.09 10.78 2.79
C PHE A 180 20.34 11.39 3.97
N ASP A 181 20.34 12.71 4.02
CA ASP A 181 19.42 13.50 4.83
C ASP A 181 18.33 14.07 3.95
N ALA A 182 17.13 14.17 4.49
CA ALA A 182 15.97 14.58 3.71
C ALA A 182 15.49 15.95 4.21
N GLY A 183 15.59 16.97 3.35
CA GLY A 183 15.26 18.36 3.65
C GLY A 183 14.14 18.90 2.76
N PRO A 184 13.76 20.19 2.88
CA PRO A 184 12.73 20.83 2.06
C PRO A 184 13.04 20.86 0.56
N ASP A 185 14.32 20.93 0.20
CA ASP A 185 14.76 21.08 -1.19
C ASP A 185 15.08 19.74 -1.88
N GLY A 186 15.08 18.63 -1.13
CA GLY A 186 15.40 17.30 -1.65
C GLY A 186 16.17 16.43 -0.67
N PHE A 187 16.86 15.43 -1.21
CA PHE A 187 17.78 14.59 -0.45
C PHE A 187 19.22 15.10 -0.60
N ASN A 188 19.84 15.42 0.54
CA ASN A 188 21.26 15.75 0.63
C ASN A 188 22.04 14.45 0.82
N GLY A 189 23.03 14.20 -0.03
CA GLY A 189 23.87 13.01 0.09
C GLY A 189 24.84 13.10 1.27
N LEU A 190 24.79 12.11 2.16
CA LEU A 190 25.83 11.84 3.16
C LEU A 190 26.79 10.74 2.67
N GLY A 191 26.32 9.94 1.71
CA GLY A 191 27.06 8.88 1.04
C GLY A 191 26.36 8.47 -0.26
N PRO A 192 26.79 7.37 -0.89
CA PRO A 192 26.22 6.92 -2.15
C PRO A 192 24.77 6.44 -1.96
N TYR A 193 23.86 7.02 -2.74
CA TYR A 193 22.48 6.54 -2.88
C TYR A 193 22.05 6.59 -4.35
N THR A 194 20.97 5.89 -4.67
CA THR A 194 20.36 5.85 -6.00
C THR A 194 19.02 6.54 -5.97
N ASP A 195 18.78 7.40 -6.96
CA ASP A 195 17.44 7.90 -7.26
C ASP A 195 16.62 6.80 -7.96
N LEU A 196 15.55 6.37 -7.31
CA LEU A 196 14.57 5.42 -7.84
C LEU A 196 13.32 6.13 -8.36
N THR A 197 13.31 7.46 -8.45
CA THR A 197 12.12 8.21 -8.85
C THR A 197 11.63 7.75 -10.23
N PRO A 198 10.35 7.37 -10.35
CA PRO A 198 9.75 7.01 -11.62
C PRO A 198 9.86 8.16 -12.63
N PRO A 199 10.12 7.88 -13.92
CA PRO A 199 10.22 8.91 -14.96
C PRO A 199 8.98 9.81 -15.05
N ASP A 200 7.80 9.25 -14.78
CA ASP A 200 6.50 9.96 -14.87
C ASP A 200 6.07 10.64 -13.57
N ALA A 201 6.93 10.66 -12.53
CA ALA A 201 6.65 11.38 -11.28
C ALA A 201 6.71 12.91 -11.44
N GLY A 202 7.06 13.39 -12.64
CA GLY A 202 7.17 14.80 -13.02
C GLY A 202 5.83 15.43 -13.40
N GLU A 203 5.00 15.73 -12.41
CA GLU A 203 4.09 16.87 -12.27
C GLU A 203 3.09 16.50 -11.18
N ALA A 204 3.39 16.87 -9.94
CA ALA A 204 2.35 16.94 -8.92
C ALA A 204 1.29 17.91 -9.44
N ARG A 205 0.17 17.39 -9.96
CA ARG A 205 -0.97 18.22 -10.33
C ARG A 205 -1.38 19.04 -9.09
N PRO A 206 -1.64 20.34 -9.28
CA PRO A 206 -1.81 21.32 -8.20
C PRO A 206 -2.93 20.98 -7.22
#